data_AF-A0A957VXM1-F1
#
_entry.id   AF-A0A957VXM1-F1
#
_cell.length_a   1.000
_cell.length_b   1.000
_cell.length_c   1.000
_cell.angle_alpha   90.00
_cell.angle_beta   90.00
_cell.angle_gamma   90.00
#
_symmetry.space_group_name_H-M   'P 1'
#
loop_
_entity.id
_entity.type
_entity.pdbx_description
1 polymer ?
#
loop_
_entity_poly.entity_id
_entity_poly.type
_entity_poly.pdbx_seq_one_letter_code
_entity_poly.pdbx_strand_id
1 'polypeptide(L)'
;MLNTGQMNPPENALPNAAQDLLDTANRLRWEVGNSAHEKIVETIYTDAARIADRAVVYPDTPPRFNLDRTIDHLVTSRIWGFPLMILLFTLVFWITIVGANYPSAFLAWLLLDVVHPMLKEGSAFIGLPWWLDGLLLDGMYLATAWVIAVM
;
A
#
# COMPACT_ATOMS: atom_id res chain seq x y z
N MET A 1 -6.41 86.55 17.09
CA MET A 1 -7.24 85.43 17.60
C MET A 1 -7.09 84.28 16.62
N LEU A 2 -6.85 83.08 17.15
CA LEU A 2 -6.88 81.77 16.48
C LEU A 2 -5.77 81.50 15.43
N ASN A 3 -4.70 80.83 15.86
CA ASN A 3 -4.02 79.87 14.99
C ASN A 3 -3.87 78.53 15.74
N THR A 4 -4.83 77.67 15.44
CA THR A 4 -4.90 76.22 15.57
C THR A 4 -3.57 75.50 15.80
N GLY A 5 -3.49 74.77 16.91
CA GLY A 5 -2.49 73.72 17.10
C GLY A 5 -2.66 72.62 16.05
N GLN A 6 -1.70 72.51 15.14
CA GLN A 6 -1.50 71.30 14.37
C GLN A 6 -0.69 70.31 15.22
N MET A 7 -1.39 69.33 15.78
CA MET A 7 -0.76 68.07 16.18
C MET A 7 -0.33 67.35 14.89
N ASN A 8 0.95 67.46 14.54
CA ASN A 8 1.55 66.56 13.56
C ASN A 8 1.48 65.13 14.11
N PRO A 9 1.00 64.14 13.33
CA PRO A 9 1.04 62.74 13.73
C PRO A 9 2.50 62.25 13.83
N PRO A 10 2.79 61.24 14.66
CA PRO A 10 4.15 60.76 14.87
C PRO A 10 4.67 60.07 13.59
N GLU A 11 5.50 60.77 12.81
CA GLU A 11 5.95 60.33 11.47
C GLU A 11 7.08 59.28 11.48
N ASN A 12 7.57 58.81 12.64
CA ASN A 12 8.87 58.10 12.68
C ASN A 12 8.89 56.75 13.44
N ALA A 13 7.79 55.99 13.50
CA ALA A 13 7.80 54.68 14.16
C ALA A 13 8.20 53.49 13.26
N LEU A 14 8.13 53.65 11.93
CA LEU A 14 8.42 52.60 10.93
C LEU A 14 9.90 52.49 10.46
N PRO A 15 10.77 53.51 10.55
CA PRO A 15 12.18 53.40 10.14
C PRO A 15 13.01 52.47 11.06
N ASN A 16 12.77 52.53 12.37
CA ASN A 16 13.62 51.83 13.35
C ASN A 16 13.43 50.32 13.31
N ALA A 17 12.20 49.83 13.21
CA ALA A 17 11.93 48.40 13.17
C ALA A 17 12.50 47.72 11.90
N ALA A 18 12.44 48.42 10.76
CA ALA A 18 13.02 47.93 9.51
C ALA A 18 14.56 47.95 9.54
N GLN A 19 15.15 48.99 10.12
CA GLN A 19 16.61 49.10 10.29
C GLN A 19 17.14 48.07 11.29
N ASP A 20 16.46 47.85 12.42
CA ASP A 20 16.79 46.82 13.41
C ASP A 20 16.75 45.41 12.81
N LEU A 21 15.79 45.15 11.91
CA LEU A 21 15.69 43.89 11.17
C LEU A 21 16.87 43.70 10.21
N LEU A 22 17.26 44.76 9.49
CA LEU A 22 18.40 44.75 8.57
C LEU A 22 19.73 44.59 9.32
N ASP A 23 19.89 45.24 10.46
CA ASP A 23 21.09 45.13 11.30
C ASP A 23 21.19 43.75 11.94
N THR A 24 20.06 43.21 12.40
CA THR A 24 19.99 41.84 12.92
C THR A 24 20.34 40.83 11.81
N ALA A 25 19.79 40.98 10.60
CA ALA A 25 20.08 40.13 9.45
C ALA A 25 21.56 40.23 9.02
N ASN A 26 22.14 41.42 9.00
CA ASN A 26 23.57 41.62 8.68
C ASN A 26 24.48 40.96 9.72
N ARG A 27 24.15 41.05 11.01
CA ARG A 27 24.90 40.37 12.07
C ARG A 27 24.85 38.85 11.93
N LEU A 28 23.65 38.29 11.74
CA LEU A 28 23.44 36.84 11.55
C LEU A 28 24.11 36.33 10.26
N ARG A 29 24.16 37.14 9.20
CA ARG A 29 24.87 36.80 7.95
C ARG A 29 26.35 36.52 8.18
N TRP A 30 27.01 37.27 9.07
CA TRP A 30 28.41 37.05 9.40
C TRP A 30 28.61 35.84 10.32
N GLU A 31 27.63 35.52 11.16
CA GLU A 31 27.62 34.34 12.04
C GLU A 31 27.44 33.02 11.26
N VAL A 32 26.63 33.03 10.21
CA VAL A 32 26.38 31.86 9.34
C VAL A 32 27.60 31.55 8.45
N GLY A 33 28.41 32.56 8.12
CA GLY A 33 29.76 32.40 7.53
C GLY A 33 29.84 31.68 6.17
N ASN A 34 31.03 31.74 5.55
CA ASN A 34 31.29 31.00 4.30
C ASN A 34 31.20 29.46 4.48
N SER A 35 31.35 28.98 5.72
CA SER A 35 31.34 27.54 6.05
C SER A 35 29.97 26.88 5.83
N ALA A 36 28.86 27.60 6.02
CA ALA A 36 27.53 27.06 5.73
C ALA A 36 27.36 26.80 4.22
N HIS A 37 27.78 27.76 3.39
CA HIS A 37 27.75 27.60 1.94
C HIS A 37 28.67 26.45 1.48
N GLU A 38 29.88 26.40 2.01
CA GLU A 38 30.86 25.34 1.72
C GLU A 38 30.31 23.96 2.08
N LYS A 39 29.68 23.82 3.25
CA LYS A 39 29.10 22.55 3.71
C LYS A 39 27.86 22.13 2.92
N ILE A 40 27.04 23.08 2.48
CA ILE A 40 25.92 22.82 1.57
C ILE A 40 26.45 22.30 0.24
N VAL A 41 27.45 22.96 -0.33
CA VAL A 41 28.08 22.57 -1.60
C VAL A 41 28.74 21.19 -1.47
N GLU A 42 29.51 20.95 -0.40
CA GLU A 42 30.13 19.67 -0.11
C GLU A 42 29.09 18.55 -0.01
N THR A 43 27.98 18.77 0.69
CA THR A 43 26.91 17.77 0.84
C THR A 43 26.27 17.45 -0.51
N ILE A 44 25.96 18.48 -1.30
CA ILE A 44 25.39 18.31 -2.65
C ILE A 44 26.34 17.50 -3.53
N TYR A 45 27.63 17.84 -3.57
CA TYR A 45 28.62 17.10 -4.37
C TYR A 45 28.84 15.67 -3.86
N THR A 46 28.84 15.47 -2.55
CA THR A 46 28.98 14.13 -1.93
C THR A 46 27.80 13.23 -2.27
N ASP A 47 26.57 13.74 -2.20
CA ASP A 47 25.39 12.98 -2.57
C ASP A 47 25.32 12.73 -4.08
N ALA A 48 25.68 13.72 -4.90
CA ALA A 48 25.76 13.55 -6.35
C ALA A 48 26.78 12.46 -6.73
N ALA A 49 27.97 12.47 -6.11
CA ALA A 49 28.99 11.44 -6.33
C ALA A 49 28.51 10.05 -5.88
N ARG A 50 27.86 9.96 -4.71
CA ARG A 50 27.28 8.71 -4.21
C ARG A 50 26.23 8.13 -5.16
N ILE A 51 25.38 8.99 -5.76
CA ILE A 51 24.37 8.56 -6.73
C ILE A 51 25.06 8.10 -8.03
N ALA A 52 26.02 8.86 -8.54
CA ALA A 52 26.77 8.52 -9.74
C ALA A 52 27.50 7.18 -9.60
N ASP A 53 28.18 6.94 -8.48
CA ASP A 53 28.87 5.68 -8.16
C ASP A 53 27.93 4.46 -8.14
N ARG A 54 26.65 4.66 -7.81
CA ARG A 54 25.65 3.57 -7.83
C ARG A 54 25.07 3.34 -9.23
N ALA A 55 24.99 4.38 -10.05
CA ALA A 55 24.36 4.33 -11.38
C ALA A 55 25.34 3.92 -12.49
N VAL A 56 26.61 4.27 -12.37
CA VAL A 56 27.64 4.01 -13.39
C VAL A 56 28.29 2.64 -13.18
N VAL A 57 28.45 1.88 -14.27
CA VAL A 57 29.15 0.60 -14.28
C VAL A 57 30.53 0.79 -14.90
N TYR A 58 31.59 0.59 -14.11
CA TYR A 58 32.97 0.63 -14.59
C TYR A 58 33.38 -0.76 -15.11
N PRO A 59 33.97 -0.87 -16.33
CA PRO A 59 34.38 -2.16 -16.92
C PRO A 59 35.42 -2.93 -16.09
N ASP A 60 36.32 -2.21 -15.42
CA ASP A 60 37.50 -2.79 -14.75
C ASP A 60 37.31 -3.01 -13.24
N THR A 61 36.12 -2.76 -12.70
CA THR A 61 35.84 -2.91 -11.25
C THR A 61 34.83 -4.03 -11.02
N PRO A 62 35.10 -4.99 -10.10
CA PRO A 62 34.14 -6.04 -9.82
C PRO A 62 32.82 -5.40 -9.32
N PRO A 63 31.68 -5.76 -9.91
CA PRO A 63 30.41 -5.17 -9.53
C PRO A 63 30.14 -5.46 -8.05
N ARG A 64 29.78 -4.40 -7.30
CA ARG A 64 29.36 -4.55 -5.90
C ARG A 64 28.12 -5.45 -5.88
N PHE A 65 28.14 -6.51 -5.06
CA PHE A 65 27.03 -7.45 -4.99
C PHE A 65 25.80 -6.72 -4.46
N ASN A 66 24.80 -6.56 -5.32
CA ASN A 66 23.52 -5.96 -4.96
C ASN A 66 22.44 -6.99 -5.22
N LEU A 67 21.90 -7.56 -4.13
CA LEU A 67 20.88 -8.62 -4.21
C LEU A 67 19.67 -8.18 -5.02
N ASP A 68 19.24 -6.92 -4.86
CA ASP A 68 18.12 -6.34 -5.63
C ASP A 68 18.41 -6.41 -7.14
N ARG A 69 19.62 -6.04 -7.56
CA ARG A 69 20.01 -6.07 -8.98
C ARG A 69 20.09 -7.49 -9.54
N THR A 70 20.50 -8.47 -8.72
CA THR A 70 20.55 -9.87 -9.13
C THR A 70 19.14 -10.46 -9.25
N ILE A 71 18.24 -10.14 -8.32
CA ILE A 71 16.84 -10.57 -8.36
C ILE A 71 16.14 -9.94 -9.57
N ASP A 72 16.28 -8.63 -9.77
CA ASP A 72 15.70 -7.94 -10.92
C ASP A 72 16.22 -8.52 -12.24
N HIS A 73 17.52 -8.83 -12.32
CA HIS A 73 18.07 -9.45 -13.52
C HIS A 73 17.52 -10.87 -13.74
N LEU A 74 17.30 -11.66 -12.68
CA LEU A 74 16.71 -12.99 -12.78
C LEU A 74 15.25 -12.92 -13.24
N VAL A 75 14.45 -12.06 -12.59
CA VAL A 75 13.01 -11.86 -12.87
C VAL A 75 12.79 -11.27 -14.27
N THR A 76 13.63 -10.31 -14.67
CA THR A 76 13.48 -9.57 -15.93
C THR A 76 14.26 -10.19 -17.09
N SER A 77 15.02 -11.26 -16.86
CA SER A 77 15.74 -11.91 -17.96
C SER A 77 14.78 -12.51 -18.99
N ARG A 78 15.15 -12.42 -20.26
CA ARG A 78 14.34 -12.94 -21.38
C ARG A 78 14.07 -14.44 -21.29
N ILE A 79 14.99 -15.18 -20.65
CA ILE A 79 14.98 -16.64 -20.57
C ILE A 79 14.36 -17.12 -19.25
N TRP A 80 14.68 -16.51 -18.10
CA TRP A 80 14.12 -16.94 -16.80
C TRP A 80 12.81 -16.26 -16.42
N GLY A 81 12.51 -15.08 -16.99
CA GLY A 81 11.25 -14.40 -16.73
C GLY A 81 10.03 -15.22 -17.15
N PHE A 82 10.10 -15.92 -18.30
CA PHE A 82 8.98 -16.73 -18.78
C PHE A 82 8.71 -17.99 -17.93
N PRO A 83 9.71 -18.83 -17.60
CA PRO A 83 9.55 -19.92 -16.63
C PRO A 83 9.06 -19.44 -15.25
N LEU A 84 9.61 -18.33 -14.75
CA LEU A 84 9.20 -17.77 -13.46
C LEU A 84 7.74 -17.33 -13.48
N MET A 85 7.30 -16.66 -14.56
CA MET A 85 5.91 -16.25 -14.73
C MET A 85 4.97 -17.45 -14.76
N ILE A 86 5.30 -18.52 -15.50
CA ILE A 86 4.50 -19.74 -15.52
C ILE A 86 4.44 -20.40 -14.14
N LEU A 87 5.57 -20.46 -13.44
CA LEU A 87 5.63 -21.06 -12.11
C LEU A 87 4.75 -20.29 -11.13
N LEU A 88 4.85 -18.96 -11.11
CA LEU A 88 4.03 -18.10 -10.26
C LEU A 88 2.55 -18.27 -10.60
N PHE A 89 2.21 -18.26 -11.88
CA PHE A 89 0.84 -18.42 -12.35
C PHE A 89 0.25 -19.79 -11.98
N THR A 90 1.04 -20.85 -12.15
CA THR A 90 0.66 -22.21 -11.75
C THR A 90 0.46 -22.30 -10.24
N LEU A 91 1.34 -21.68 -9.46
CA LEU A 91 1.23 -21.64 -8.00
C LEU A 91 -0.04 -20.90 -7.56
N VAL A 92 -0.33 -19.74 -8.15
CA VAL A 92 -1.54 -18.98 -7.85
C VAL A 92 -2.78 -19.79 -8.21
N PHE A 93 -2.83 -20.39 -9.41
CA PHE A 93 -3.95 -21.24 -9.78
C PHE A 93 -4.10 -22.48 -8.91
N TRP A 94 -2.99 -23.12 -8.56
CA TRP A 94 -2.98 -24.26 -7.64
C TRP A 94 -3.61 -23.88 -6.31
N ILE A 95 -3.17 -22.76 -5.72
CA ILE A 95 -3.72 -22.25 -4.46
C ILE A 95 -5.21 -21.92 -4.62
N THR A 96 -5.63 -21.32 -5.73
CA THR A 96 -7.05 -21.00 -5.94
C THR A 96 -7.92 -22.25 -6.09
N ILE A 97 -7.48 -23.25 -6.88
CA ILE A 97 -8.24 -24.48 -7.12
C ILE A 97 -8.32 -25.31 -5.84
N VAL A 98 -7.18 -25.56 -5.19
CA VAL A 98 -7.15 -26.33 -3.94
C VAL A 98 -7.83 -25.55 -2.82
N GLY A 99 -7.61 -24.23 -2.79
CA GLY A 99 -8.21 -23.31 -1.84
C GLY A 99 -9.73 -23.29 -1.92
N ALA A 100 -10.31 -23.35 -3.12
CA ALA A 100 -11.76 -23.38 -3.33
C ALA A 100 -12.44 -24.67 -2.83
N ASN A 101 -11.71 -25.78 -2.71
CA ASN A 101 -12.27 -27.02 -2.17
C ASN A 101 -12.62 -26.91 -0.68
N TYR A 102 -11.87 -26.12 0.09
CA TYR A 102 -12.15 -25.92 1.51
C TYR A 102 -13.48 -25.18 1.81
N PRO A 103 -13.78 -24.01 1.22
CA PRO A 103 -15.05 -23.33 1.41
C PRO A 103 -16.22 -24.12 0.82
N SER A 104 -16.02 -24.80 -0.32
CA SER A 104 -17.02 -25.72 -0.90
C SER A 104 -17.38 -26.84 0.08
N ALA A 105 -16.38 -27.50 0.68
CA ALA A 105 -16.59 -28.53 1.69
C ALA A 105 -17.27 -27.99 2.96
N PHE A 106 -16.92 -26.78 3.39
CA PHE A 106 -17.58 -26.11 4.51
C PHE A 106 -19.07 -25.82 4.20
N LEU A 107 -19.37 -25.34 3.00
CA LEU A 107 -20.75 -25.12 2.55
C LEU A 107 -21.54 -26.43 2.47
N ALA A 108 -20.93 -27.49 1.95
CA ALA A 108 -21.51 -28.82 1.90
C ALA A 108 -21.87 -29.31 3.31
N TRP A 109 -20.93 -29.23 4.26
CA TRP A 109 -21.19 -29.58 5.65
C TRP A 109 -22.33 -28.75 6.25
N LEU A 110 -22.32 -27.43 6.04
CA LEU A 110 -23.35 -26.56 6.60
C LEU A 110 -24.75 -26.86 6.03
N LEU A 111 -24.91 -26.91 4.70
CA LEU A 111 -26.22 -27.10 4.09
C LEU A 111 -26.72 -28.55 4.19
N LEU A 112 -25.83 -29.53 4.01
CA LEU A 112 -26.21 -30.95 3.95
C LEU A 112 -26.21 -31.63 5.32
N ASP A 113 -25.20 -31.37 6.15
CA ASP A 113 -25.06 -32.10 7.41
C ASP A 113 -25.68 -31.35 8.61
N VAL A 114 -25.86 -30.03 8.50
CA VAL A 114 -26.48 -29.23 9.58
C VAL A 114 -27.90 -28.83 9.21
N VAL A 115 -28.09 -28.13 8.09
CA VAL A 115 -29.40 -27.53 7.77
C VAL A 115 -30.43 -28.58 7.31
N HIS A 116 -30.07 -29.54 6.44
CA HIS A 116 -31.02 -30.57 5.99
C HIS A 116 -31.62 -31.41 7.14
N PRO A 117 -30.82 -31.94 8.10
CA PRO A 117 -31.36 -32.67 9.24
C PRO A 117 -32.26 -31.80 10.13
N MET A 118 -31.87 -30.54 10.38
CA MET A 118 -32.70 -29.61 11.15
C MET A 118 -34.05 -29.34 10.47
N LEU A 119 -34.07 -29.22 9.14
CA LEU A 119 -35.31 -29.07 8.37
C LEU A 119 -36.17 -30.34 8.43
N LYS A 120 -35.56 -31.53 8.37
CA LYS A 120 -36.24 -32.83 8.52
C LYS A 120 -36.84 -33.04 9.91
N GLU A 121 -36.13 -32.63 10.96
CA GLU A 121 -36.67 -32.68 12.33
C GLU A 121 -37.83 -31.69 12.50
N GLY A 122 -37.70 -30.48 11.94
CA GLY A 122 -38.76 -29.47 11.94
C GLY A 122 -40.00 -29.91 11.16
N SER A 123 -39.83 -30.56 10.01
CA SER A 123 -40.94 -31.06 9.21
C SER A 123 -41.66 -32.22 9.88
N ALA A 124 -40.91 -33.10 10.56
CA ALA A 124 -41.46 -34.17 11.40
C ALA A 124 -42.25 -33.60 12.59
N PHE A 125 -41.78 -32.52 13.22
CA PHE A 125 -42.48 -31.84 14.33
C PHE A 125 -43.81 -31.22 13.89
N ILE A 126 -43.86 -30.62 12.70
CA ILE A 126 -45.08 -30.00 12.13
C ILE A 126 -46.03 -31.06 11.56
N GLY A 127 -45.57 -32.31 11.37
CA GLY A 127 -46.37 -33.41 10.84
C GLY A 127 -46.63 -33.29 9.34
N LEU A 128 -45.62 -32.86 8.57
CA LEU A 128 -45.75 -32.74 7.12
C LEU A 128 -46.04 -34.11 6.45
N PRO A 129 -46.93 -34.17 5.45
CA PRO A 129 -47.14 -35.38 4.66
C PRO A 129 -45.85 -35.85 3.99
N TRP A 130 -45.60 -37.15 4.00
CA TRP A 130 -44.36 -37.75 3.49
C TRP A 130 -44.01 -37.37 2.04
N TRP A 131 -45.02 -37.16 1.17
CA TRP A 131 -44.82 -36.77 -0.22
C TRP A 131 -44.35 -35.33 -0.36
N LEU A 132 -44.79 -34.44 0.54
CA LEU A 132 -44.45 -33.01 0.52
C LEU A 132 -43.07 -32.79 1.13
N ASP A 133 -42.79 -33.51 2.22
CA ASP A 133 -41.48 -33.54 2.87
C ASP A 133 -40.38 -34.04 1.90
N GLY A 134 -40.60 -35.18 1.24
CA GLY A 134 -39.65 -35.72 0.27
C GLY A 134 -39.47 -34.85 -0.96
N LEU A 135 -40.53 -34.20 -1.46
CA LEU A 135 -40.42 -33.30 -2.61
C LEU A 135 -39.61 -32.03 -2.29
N LEU A 136 -39.89 -31.38 -1.16
CA LEU A 136 -39.28 -30.11 -0.78
C LEU A 136 -37.86 -30.30 -0.22
N LEU A 137 -37.69 -31.20 0.75
CA LEU A 137 -36.42 -31.34 1.46
C LEU A 137 -35.46 -32.27 0.71
N ASP A 138 -35.93 -33.43 0.28
CA ASP A 138 -35.06 -34.42 -0.37
C ASP A 138 -34.89 -34.16 -1.87
N GLY A 139 -35.87 -33.53 -2.51
CA GLY A 139 -35.81 -33.12 -3.92
C GLY A 139 -35.19 -31.74 -4.09
N MET A 140 -35.99 -30.70 -3.86
CA MET A 140 -35.64 -29.32 -4.21
C MET A 140 -34.46 -28.79 -3.38
N TYR A 141 -34.50 -28.93 -2.06
CA TYR A 141 -33.48 -28.41 -1.16
C TYR A 141 -32.15 -29.15 -1.34
N LEU A 142 -32.15 -30.48 -1.29
CA LEU A 142 -30.92 -31.26 -1.44
C LEU A 142 -30.24 -31.04 -2.81
N ALA A 143 -31.02 -30.97 -3.89
CA ALA A 143 -30.47 -30.70 -5.23
C ALA A 143 -29.86 -29.28 -5.33
N THR A 144 -30.53 -28.27 -4.78
CA THR A 144 -30.00 -26.88 -4.80
C THR A 144 -28.79 -26.72 -3.88
N ALA A 145 -28.83 -27.32 -2.69
CA ALA A 145 -27.72 -27.33 -1.75
C ALA A 145 -26.47 -27.98 -2.35
N TRP A 146 -26.62 -29.09 -3.07
CA TRP A 146 -25.50 -29.73 -3.77
C TRP A 146 -24.89 -28.82 -4.85
N VAL A 147 -25.72 -28.19 -5.69
CA VAL A 147 -25.22 -27.28 -6.73
C VAL A 147 -24.48 -26.10 -6.11
N ILE A 148 -25.04 -25.49 -5.06
CA ILE A 148 -24.43 -24.35 -4.37
C ILE A 148 -23.14 -24.75 -3.63
N ALA A 149 -23.07 -25.97 -3.11
CA ALA A 149 -21.88 -26.45 -2.42
C ALA A 149 -20.75 -26.82 -3.39
N VAL A 150 -21.06 -27.30 -4.60
CA VAL A 150 -20.06 -27.82 -5.56
C VAL A 150 -19.61 -26.77 -6.59
N MET A 151 -20.44 -25.76 -6.89
CA MET A 151 -20.12 -24.66 -7.82
C MET A 151 -19.41 -23.50 -7.13
#